data_AF-A0A382X2B8-F1
#
_entry.id   AF-A0A382X2B8-F1
#
_cell.length_a   1.000
_cell.length_b   1.000
_cell.length_c   1.000
_cell.angle_alpha   90.00
_cell.angle_beta   90.00
_cell.angle_gamma   90.00
#
_symmetry.space_group_name_H-M   'P 1'
#
loop_
_entity.id
_entity.type
_entity.pdbx_description
1 polymer ?
#
loop_
_entity_poly.entity_id
_entity_poly.type
_entity_poly.pdbx_seq_one_letter_code
_entity_poly.pdbx_strand_id
1 'polypeptide(L)'
;MSDTLIESRWDDTKSALMEGLEGNSKTTMSVVLENTRNYLKEAATAGATSAGNVATLNRVILPVIRRVMPTVIANEIVGVQPMQGPVGQIHTLRVRYADTTTGGATNIAAGDEALSPFKIAESYSGNDGNPGAGASTATLEGAPGKRLNIQILKQPVEAKTRKLSA
;
A
#
# COMPACT_ATOMS: atom_id res chain seq x y z
N MET A 1 -40.00 18.95 -39.03
CA MET A 1 -40.21 19.32 -40.45
C MET A 1 -40.76 18.17 -41.30
N SER A 2 -41.42 17.17 -40.70
CA SER A 2 -42.13 16.08 -41.41
C SER A 2 -43.65 16.21 -41.33
N ASP A 3 -44.19 16.84 -40.28
CA ASP A 3 -45.65 17.01 -40.10
C ASP A 3 -46.32 17.80 -41.22
N THR A 4 -45.63 18.82 -41.75
CA THR A 4 -46.17 19.68 -42.81
C THR A 4 -46.27 18.98 -44.17
N LEU A 5 -45.50 17.90 -44.40
CA LEU A 5 -45.57 17.14 -45.66
C LEU A 5 -46.76 16.17 -45.69
N ILE A 6 -47.08 15.52 -44.57
CA ILE A 6 -48.20 14.58 -44.49
C ILE A 6 -49.55 15.33 -44.49
N GLU A 7 -49.61 16.51 -43.88
CA GLU A 7 -50.83 17.33 -43.90
C GLU A 7 -51.18 17.90 -45.27
N SER A 8 -50.18 18.16 -46.12
CA SER A 8 -50.36 18.76 -47.45
C SER A 8 -50.89 17.82 -48.54
N ARG A 9 -50.83 16.50 -48.32
CA ARG A 9 -51.21 15.47 -49.32
C ARG A 9 -52.43 14.62 -48.94
N TRP A 10 -53.18 15.04 -47.92
CA TRP A 10 -54.37 14.30 -47.49
C TRP A 10 -55.40 14.16 -48.61
N ASP A 11 -55.65 15.22 -49.38
CA ASP A 11 -56.64 15.20 -50.46
C ASP A 11 -56.26 14.21 -51.58
N ASP A 12 -54.97 14.13 -51.92
CA ASP A 12 -54.45 13.15 -52.88
C ASP A 12 -54.62 11.71 -52.37
N THR A 13 -54.28 11.46 -51.10
CA THR A 13 -54.45 10.13 -50.49
C THR A 13 -55.91 9.73 -50.33
N LYS A 14 -56.78 10.68 -50.00
CA LYS A 14 -58.22 10.49 -49.88
C LYS A 14 -58.84 10.15 -51.24
N SER A 15 -58.42 10.85 -52.30
CA SER A 15 -58.88 10.54 -53.66
C SER A 15 -58.42 9.15 -54.12
N ALA A 16 -57.18 8.75 -53.82
CA ALA A 16 -56.67 7.41 -54.15
C ALA A 16 -57.41 6.31 -53.39
N LEU A 17 -57.72 6.51 -52.10
CA LEU A 17 -58.50 5.56 -51.30
C LEU A 17 -59.99 5.48 -51.69
N MET A 18 -60.46 6.44 -52.49
CA MET A 18 -61.83 6.51 -53.01
C MET A 18 -61.91 6.18 -54.51
N GLU A 19 -60.80 5.72 -55.12
CA GLU A 19 -60.75 5.27 -56.50
C GLU A 19 -61.52 3.95 -56.67
N GLY A 20 -62.42 3.88 -57.66
CA GLY A 20 -63.26 2.70 -57.91
C GLY A 20 -64.58 2.65 -57.13
N LEU A 21 -64.88 3.64 -56.28
CA LEU A 21 -66.15 3.72 -55.55
C LEU A 21 -67.09 4.76 -56.20
N GLU A 22 -68.32 4.36 -56.54
CA GLU A 22 -69.29 5.21 -57.24
C GLU A 22 -70.52 5.53 -56.37
N GLY A 23 -71.14 6.68 -56.63
CA GLY A 23 -72.40 7.09 -56.01
C GLY A 23 -72.33 7.31 -54.49
N ASN A 24 -73.34 6.84 -53.77
CA ASN A 24 -73.56 7.14 -52.35
C ASN A 24 -72.43 6.57 -51.45
N SER A 25 -71.86 5.42 -51.81
CA SER A 25 -70.79 4.77 -51.05
C SER A 25 -69.52 5.63 -51.00
N LYS A 26 -69.21 6.37 -52.08
CA LYS A 26 -68.10 7.32 -52.14
C LYS A 26 -68.28 8.44 -51.12
N THR A 27 -69.49 8.97 -51.02
CA THR A 27 -69.83 10.03 -50.07
C THR A 27 -69.71 9.55 -48.62
N THR A 28 -70.24 8.36 -48.30
CA THR A 28 -70.14 7.81 -46.94
C THR A 28 -68.69 7.53 -46.53
N MET A 29 -67.89 6.94 -47.42
CA MET A 29 -66.47 6.65 -47.14
C MET A 29 -65.65 7.94 -46.95
N SER A 30 -65.95 8.99 -47.73
CA SER A 30 -65.32 10.32 -47.58
C SER A 30 -65.51 10.91 -46.19
N VAL A 31 -66.72 10.77 -45.62
CA VAL A 31 -67.06 11.30 -44.29
C VAL A 31 -66.41 10.47 -43.19
N VAL A 32 -66.39 9.14 -43.31
CA VAL A 32 -65.76 8.25 -42.32
C VAL A 32 -64.26 8.51 -42.24
N LEU A 33 -63.57 8.62 -43.39
CA LEU A 33 -62.13 8.91 -43.42
C LEU A 33 -61.77 10.26 -42.79
N GLU A 34 -62.61 11.29 -42.98
CA GLU A 34 -62.40 12.60 -42.36
C GLU A 34 -62.59 12.55 -40.83
N ASN A 35 -63.59 11.81 -40.36
CA ASN A 35 -63.85 11.64 -38.93
C ASN A 35 -62.71 10.86 -38.24
N THR A 36 -62.21 9.79 -38.88
CA THR A 36 -61.08 9.00 -38.35
C THR A 36 -59.80 9.84 -38.26
N ARG A 37 -59.53 10.69 -39.26
CA ARG A 37 -58.38 11.61 -39.22
C ARG A 37 -58.48 12.58 -38.05
N ASN A 38 -59.65 13.19 -37.85
CA ASN A 38 -59.87 14.13 -36.76
C ASN A 38 -59.68 13.44 -35.39
N TYR A 39 -60.22 12.24 -35.21
CA TYR A 39 -60.03 11.44 -33.99
C TYR A 39 -58.56 11.09 -33.72
N LEU A 40 -57.82 10.67 -34.75
CA LEU A 40 -56.40 10.33 -34.62
C LEU A 40 -55.52 11.56 -34.33
N LYS A 41 -55.86 12.73 -34.90
CA LYS A 41 -55.20 14.00 -34.58
C LYS A 41 -55.42 14.42 -33.12
N GLU A 42 -56.62 14.22 -32.60
CA GLU A 42 -56.93 14.51 -31.20
C GLU A 42 -56.19 13.56 -30.25
N ALA A 43 -56.14 12.27 -30.58
CA ALA A 43 -55.45 11.23 -29.80
C ALA A 43 -53.91 11.36 -29.80
N ALA A 44 -53.32 11.95 -30.85
CA ALA A 44 -51.87 12.08 -31.02
C ALA A 44 -51.28 13.38 -30.44
N THR A 45 -51.91 13.99 -29.45
CA THR A 45 -51.29 15.11 -28.72
C THR A 45 -50.12 14.58 -27.87
N ALA A 46 -48.95 15.23 -27.99
CA ALA A 46 -47.69 14.87 -27.34
C ALA A 46 -47.81 14.80 -25.80
N GLY A 47 -48.08 13.60 -25.28
CA GLY A 47 -48.29 13.36 -23.84
C GLY A 47 -49.05 12.08 -23.49
N ALA A 48 -49.66 11.40 -24.47
CA ALA A 48 -50.42 10.16 -24.24
C ALA A 48 -49.56 8.88 -24.14
N THR A 49 -48.23 8.95 -24.12
CA THR A 49 -47.41 7.89 -23.51
C THR A 49 -47.43 8.12 -22.01
N SER A 50 -48.36 7.46 -21.35
CA SER A 50 -48.43 7.23 -19.90
C SER A 50 -47.11 7.49 -19.16
N ALA A 51 -46.96 8.70 -18.61
CA ALA A 51 -46.06 9.00 -17.50
C ALA A 51 -46.53 8.35 -16.19
N GLY A 52 -47.19 7.19 -16.28
CA GLY A 52 -47.76 6.43 -15.19
C GLY A 52 -46.87 5.23 -14.93
N ASN A 53 -46.03 5.36 -13.90
CA ASN A 53 -45.30 4.28 -13.23
C ASN A 53 -43.82 4.07 -13.59
N VAL A 54 -43.06 5.15 -13.82
CA VAL A 54 -41.65 5.15 -13.40
C VAL A 54 -41.54 6.04 -12.18
N ALA A 55 -41.98 5.52 -11.03
CA ALA A 55 -41.53 6.07 -9.76
C ALA A 55 -40.00 6.03 -9.80
N THR A 56 -39.36 7.20 -9.86
CA THR A 56 -37.91 7.31 -9.71
C THR A 56 -37.56 6.67 -8.38
N LEU A 57 -37.05 5.44 -8.41
CA LEU A 57 -36.75 4.67 -7.21
C LEU A 57 -35.73 5.49 -6.42
N ASN A 58 -36.08 5.91 -5.20
CA ASN A 58 -35.13 6.57 -4.31
C ASN A 58 -34.02 5.57 -4.01
N ARG A 59 -32.85 5.78 -4.60
CA ARG A 59 -31.68 4.94 -4.33
C ARG A 59 -31.25 5.12 -2.87
N VAL A 60 -31.63 4.17 -2.03
CA VAL A 60 -31.04 4.01 -0.69
C VAL A 60 -29.66 3.39 -0.91
N ILE A 61 -28.62 4.22 -0.89
CA ILE A 61 -27.24 3.77 -1.03
C ILE A 61 -26.82 3.20 0.32
N LEU A 62 -26.67 1.87 0.37
CA LEU A 62 -26.06 1.22 1.52
C LEU A 62 -24.59 1.63 1.62
N PRO A 63 -24.07 1.93 2.83
CA PRO A 63 -22.67 2.28 3.01
C PRO A 63 -21.76 1.18 2.44
N VAL A 64 -20.81 1.57 1.61
CA VAL A 64 -19.81 0.64 1.08
C VAL A 64 -18.75 0.42 2.15
N ILE A 65 -18.61 -0.82 2.61
CA ILE A 65 -17.55 -1.19 3.54
C ILE A 65 -16.25 -1.36 2.75
N ARG A 66 -15.20 -0.66 3.18
CA ARG A 66 -13.82 -0.88 2.71
C ARG A 66 -13.02 -1.64 3.75
N ARG A 67 -12.07 -2.44 3.29
CA ARG A 67 -11.11 -3.11 4.18
C ARG A 67 -10.26 -2.07 4.91
N VAL A 68 -10.04 -2.26 6.20
CA VAL A 68 -9.06 -1.47 6.97
C VAL A 68 -7.67 -2.07 6.76
N MET A 69 -6.68 -1.22 6.53
CA MET A 69 -5.29 -1.67 6.47
C MET A 69 -4.79 -1.87 7.92
N PRO A 70 -4.08 -2.97 8.22
CA PRO A 70 -3.47 -3.18 9.53
C PRO A 70 -2.42 -2.10 9.88
N THR A 71 -2.23 -1.83 11.17
CA THR A 71 -1.16 -0.96 11.67
C THR A 71 0.17 -1.71 11.78
N VAL A 72 1.30 -1.03 11.58
CA VAL A 72 2.65 -1.61 11.59
C VAL A 72 3.46 -0.98 12.72
N ILE A 73 3.98 -1.80 13.63
CA ILE A 73 4.79 -1.37 14.78
C ILE A 73 6.30 -1.39 14.51
N ALA A 74 6.71 -1.60 13.26
CA ALA A 74 8.11 -1.83 12.92
C ALA A 74 9.04 -0.70 13.40
N ASN A 75 8.60 0.55 13.30
CA ASN A 75 9.41 1.71 13.69
C ASN A 75 9.47 1.95 15.22
N GLU A 76 8.62 1.27 16.00
CA GLU A 76 8.59 1.43 17.46
C GLU A 76 9.57 0.48 18.16
N ILE A 77 9.93 -0.62 17.50
CA ILE A 77 10.82 -1.66 18.04
C ILE A 77 12.25 -1.58 17.53
N VAL A 78 12.50 -0.86 16.43
CA VAL A 78 13.85 -0.70 15.86
C VAL A 78 14.22 0.76 15.68
N GLY A 79 15.43 1.13 16.14
CA GLY A 79 16.04 2.40 15.79
C GLY A 79 16.48 2.40 14.33
N VAL A 80 16.12 3.44 13.58
CA VAL A 80 16.55 3.61 12.20
C VAL A 80 17.48 4.81 12.11
N GLN A 81 18.67 4.60 11.55
CA GLN A 81 19.54 5.68 11.12
C GLN A 81 19.34 5.88 9.61
N PRO A 82 18.87 7.06 9.15
CA PRO A 82 18.65 7.31 7.74
C PRO A 82 19.97 7.22 6.96
N MET A 83 19.96 6.50 5.83
CA MET A 83 21.12 6.35 4.94
C MET A 83 21.04 7.35 3.77
N GLN A 84 22.14 8.05 3.50
CA GLN A 84 22.25 8.98 2.36
C GLN A 84 22.70 8.29 1.06
N GLY A 85 23.17 7.04 1.14
CA GLY A 85 23.66 6.27 0.01
C GLY A 85 23.37 4.77 0.15
N PRO A 86 23.65 3.96 -0.89
CA PRO A 86 23.31 2.54 -0.93
C PRO A 86 24.11 1.67 0.07
N VAL A 87 25.28 2.15 0.52
CA VAL A 87 26.16 1.43 1.45
C VAL A 87 26.56 2.37 2.59
N GLY A 88 26.45 1.87 3.82
CA GLY A 88 26.93 2.54 5.04
C GLY A 88 28.12 1.79 5.63
N GLN A 89 28.94 2.49 6.40
CA GLN A 89 30.02 1.86 7.16
C GLN A 89 29.73 1.94 8.64
N ILE A 90 29.81 0.80 9.32
CA ILE A 90 29.76 0.75 10.79
C ILE A 90 31.15 0.39 11.27
N HIS A 91 31.63 1.18 12.22
CA HIS A 91 32.90 0.98 12.89
C HIS A 91 32.63 0.48 14.30
N THR A 92 33.19 -0.67 14.63
CA THR A 92 33.17 -1.18 16.01
C THR A 92 34.59 -1.24 16.54
N LEU A 93 34.77 -0.75 17.77
CA LEU A 93 36.01 -0.92 18.51
C LEU A 93 35.95 -2.27 19.19
N ARG A 94 36.83 -3.19 18.80
CA ARG A 94 36.99 -4.48 19.45
C ARG A 94 38.29 -4.51 20.23
N VAL A 95 38.17 -4.58 21.55
CA VAL A 95 39.32 -4.66 22.46
C VAL A 95 39.66 -6.12 22.71
N ARG A 96 40.91 -6.48 22.46
CA ARG A 96 41.44 -7.83 22.67
C ARG A 96 42.62 -7.79 23.63
N TYR A 97 42.76 -8.85 24.42
CA TYR A 97 43.97 -9.07 25.20
C TYR A 97 45.14 -9.35 24.25
N ALA A 98 46.29 -8.69 24.41
CA ALA A 98 47.46 -8.98 23.56
C ALA A 98 48.33 -10.10 24.13
N ASP A 99 48.18 -10.40 25.42
CA ASP A 99 49.00 -11.36 26.15
C ASP A 99 48.13 -12.49 26.70
N THR A 100 48.68 -13.70 26.70
CA THR A 100 48.03 -14.86 27.30
C THR A 100 48.25 -14.84 28.81
N THR A 101 47.19 -15.10 29.57
CA THR A 101 47.23 -15.10 31.04
C THR A 101 46.61 -16.41 31.52
N THR A 102 47.39 -17.22 32.23
CA THR A 102 46.98 -18.54 32.74
C THR A 102 46.78 -18.54 34.26
N GLY A 103 46.64 -17.35 34.82
CA GLY A 103 46.50 -17.15 36.26
C GLY A 103 45.06 -16.89 36.66
N GLY A 104 44.52 -17.69 37.58
CA GLY A 104 43.17 -17.50 38.13
C GLY A 104 42.06 -18.37 37.54
N ALA A 105 40.80 -17.98 37.77
CA ALA A 105 39.62 -18.78 37.43
C ALA A 105 39.30 -18.82 35.91
N THR A 106 39.74 -17.83 35.15
CA THR A 106 39.50 -17.74 33.69
C THR A 106 40.83 -17.57 32.95
N ASN A 107 41.23 -18.61 32.23
CA ASN A 107 42.37 -18.56 31.32
C ASN A 107 42.00 -17.80 30.05
N ILE A 108 42.85 -16.86 29.64
CA ILE A 108 42.63 -16.02 28.45
C ILE A 108 43.83 -16.15 27.53
N ALA A 109 43.56 -16.39 26.24
CA ALA A 109 44.58 -16.40 25.21
C ALA A 109 44.75 -15.01 24.57
N ALA A 110 45.94 -14.75 24.04
CA ALA A 110 46.16 -13.58 23.21
C ALA A 110 45.19 -13.58 22.01
N GLY A 111 44.45 -12.48 21.85
CA GLY A 111 43.41 -12.32 20.83
C GLY A 111 41.98 -12.53 21.34
N ASP A 112 41.78 -13.00 22.56
CA ASP A 112 40.45 -13.09 23.18
C ASP A 112 39.87 -11.70 23.48
N GLU A 113 38.54 -11.58 23.46
CA GLU A 113 37.83 -10.30 23.58
C GLU A 113 37.67 -9.84 25.03
N ALA A 114 38.18 -8.65 25.33
CA ALA A 114 38.31 -8.14 26.69
C ALA A 114 37.00 -7.61 27.30
N LEU A 115 36.04 -7.20 26.46
CA LEU A 115 34.73 -6.71 26.90
C LEU A 115 33.62 -7.76 26.79
N SER A 116 33.97 -9.06 26.68
CA SER A 116 32.97 -10.11 26.70
C SER A 116 32.47 -10.36 28.13
N PRO A 117 31.15 -10.45 28.37
CA PRO A 117 30.60 -10.66 29.71
C PRO A 117 30.87 -12.06 30.28
N PHE A 118 31.42 -12.98 29.48
CA PHE A 118 31.64 -14.37 29.85
C PHE A 118 33.09 -14.72 30.17
N LYS A 119 34.06 -13.89 29.75
CA LYS A 119 35.50 -14.15 29.95
C LYS A 119 36.24 -12.87 30.33
N ILE A 120 36.21 -12.56 31.62
CA ILE A 120 36.93 -11.43 32.21
C ILE A 120 38.22 -11.98 32.83
N ALA A 121 39.40 -11.51 32.41
CA ALA A 121 40.66 -11.87 33.07
C ALA A 121 40.93 -10.90 34.22
N GLU A 122 40.53 -11.32 35.42
CA GLU A 122 40.84 -10.62 36.66
C GLU A 122 42.37 -10.49 36.88
N SER A 123 43.12 -11.54 36.52
CA SER A 123 44.60 -11.60 36.58
C SER A 123 45.30 -10.69 35.58
N TYR A 124 44.62 -10.22 34.53
CA TYR A 124 45.24 -9.36 33.49
C TYR A 124 45.80 -8.05 34.07
N SER A 125 45.24 -7.61 35.20
CA SER A 125 45.63 -6.40 35.92
C SER A 125 46.95 -6.53 36.69
N GLY A 126 47.60 -7.69 36.70
CA GLY A 126 49.01 -7.81 37.09
C GLY A 126 49.37 -8.94 38.04
N ASN A 127 48.48 -9.89 38.34
CA ASN A 127 48.83 -11.00 39.22
C ASN A 127 48.26 -12.34 38.75
N ASP A 128 49.09 -13.12 38.07
CA ASP A 128 48.73 -14.44 37.57
C ASP A 128 48.65 -15.46 38.72
N GLY A 129 49.38 -15.24 39.83
CA GLY A 129 49.39 -16.15 40.97
C GLY A 129 48.18 -16.01 41.91
N ASN A 130 47.56 -14.83 41.96
CA ASN A 130 46.37 -14.56 42.77
C ASN A 130 45.50 -13.46 42.13
N PRO A 131 44.50 -13.82 41.30
CA PRO A 131 43.71 -12.87 40.48
C PRO A 131 42.89 -11.84 41.28
N GLY A 132 42.69 -12.06 42.59
CA GLY A 132 41.97 -11.14 43.47
C GLY A 132 42.84 -10.12 44.21
N ALA A 133 44.17 -10.13 44.00
CA ALA A 133 45.09 -9.21 44.67
C ALA A 133 46.13 -8.68 43.68
N GLY A 134 46.51 -7.40 43.82
CA GLY A 134 47.64 -6.85 43.06
C GLY A 134 48.94 -7.59 43.37
N ALA A 135 49.79 -7.79 42.37
CA ALA A 135 51.10 -8.39 42.57
C ALA A 135 52.03 -7.42 43.31
N SER A 136 53.06 -7.97 43.95
CA SER A 136 54.07 -7.19 44.65
C SER A 136 54.80 -6.26 43.68
N THR A 137 54.78 -4.96 43.94
CA THR A 137 55.42 -3.94 43.09
C THR A 137 56.92 -4.18 42.95
N ALA A 138 57.57 -4.70 43.99
CA ALA A 138 58.99 -5.06 43.97
C ALA A 138 59.34 -6.18 42.96
N THR A 139 58.36 -7.03 42.60
CA THR A 139 58.55 -8.10 41.61
C THR A 139 58.23 -7.68 40.17
N LEU A 140 57.53 -6.55 39.99
CA LEU A 140 57.10 -6.03 38.70
C LEU A 140 57.80 -4.71 38.32
N GLU A 141 58.80 -4.29 39.09
CA GLU A 141 59.60 -3.12 38.77
C GLU A 141 60.35 -3.35 37.44
N GLY A 142 60.08 -2.51 36.44
CA GLY A 142 60.65 -2.63 35.09
C GLY A 142 59.88 -3.51 34.11
N ALA A 143 58.83 -4.20 34.56
CA ALA A 143 57.93 -4.93 33.66
C ALA A 143 56.82 -3.98 33.16
N PRO A 144 56.68 -3.75 31.83
CA PRO A 144 55.55 -3.01 31.31
C PRO A 144 54.25 -3.80 31.57
N GLY A 145 53.16 -3.08 31.85
CA GLY A 145 51.84 -3.68 32.03
C GLY A 145 51.39 -4.48 30.79
N LYS A 146 50.49 -5.45 31.00
CA LYS A 146 49.93 -6.28 29.93
C LYS A 146 49.23 -5.40 28.89
N ARG A 147 49.46 -5.68 27.61
CA ARG A 147 49.07 -4.77 26.52
C ARG A 147 47.68 -5.11 26.00
N LEU A 148 46.83 -4.13 25.77
CA LEU A 148 45.57 -4.34 25.06
C LEU A 148 45.75 -4.03 23.57
N ASN A 149 45.22 -4.90 22.71
CA ASN A 149 45.15 -4.67 21.27
C ASN A 149 43.74 -4.16 20.92
N ILE A 150 43.66 -2.94 20.39
CA ILE A 150 42.40 -2.30 20.01
C ILE A 150 42.32 -2.29 18.49
N GLN A 151 41.39 -3.06 17.94
CA GLN A 151 41.14 -3.10 16.52
C GLN A 151 39.87 -2.34 16.18
N ILE A 152 39.96 -1.47 15.17
CA ILE A 152 38.79 -0.89 14.52
C ILE A 152 38.36 -1.88 13.43
N LEU A 153 37.23 -2.55 13.65
CA LEU A 153 36.61 -3.35 12.61
C LEU A 153 35.74 -2.44 11.74
N LYS A 154 36.04 -2.43 10.44
CA LYS A 154 35.20 -1.77 9.43
C LYS A 154 34.35 -2.83 8.73
N GLN A 155 33.04 -2.70 8.82
CA GLN A 155 32.13 -3.56 8.07
C GLN A 155 31.25 -2.72 7.15
N PRO A 156 31.25 -2.98 5.82
CA PRO A 156 30.26 -2.40 4.94
C PRO A 156 28.90 -3.04 5.24
N VAL A 157 27.87 -2.21 5.37
CA VAL A 157 26.50 -2.65 5.59
C VAL A 157 25.64 -2.14 4.43
N GLU A 158 24.96 -3.08 3.79
CA GLU A 158 24.01 -2.80 2.72
C GLU A 158 22.58 -3.01 3.22
N ALA A 159 21.65 -2.19 2.73
CA ALA A 159 20.24 -2.21 3.12
C ALA A 159 19.58 -3.60 2.98
N LYS A 160 20.08 -4.44 2.06
CA LYS A 160 19.54 -5.78 1.80
C LYS A 160 19.92 -6.81 2.89
N THR A 161 21.06 -6.64 3.54
CA THR A 161 21.66 -7.66 4.43
C THR A 161 21.16 -7.60 5.88
N ARG A 162 20.48 -6.52 6.27
CA ARG A 162 19.96 -6.28 7.63
C ARG A 162 18.44 -6.08 7.65
N LYS A 163 17.72 -6.68 6.69
CA LYS A 163 16.26 -6.72 6.75
C LYS A 163 15.83 -7.54 7.97
N LEU A 164 14.88 -7.03 8.77
CA LEU A 164 14.22 -7.81 9.80
C LEU A 164 13.60 -9.04 9.13
N SER A 165 14.19 -10.22 9.37
CA SER A 165 13.57 -11.47 8.95
C SER A 165 12.42 -11.72 9.93
N ALA A 166 11.21 -11.51 9.45
CA ALA A 166 10.02 -12.08 10.06
C ALA A 166 9.93 -13.57 9.70
#